data_AF-A0AAE3CZ73-F1
#
_entry.id   AF-A0AAE3CZ73-F1
#
_cell.length_a   1.000
_cell.length_b   1.000
_cell.length_c   1.000
_cell.angle_alpha   90.00
_cell.angle_beta   90.00
_cell.angle_gamma   90.00
#
_symmetry.space_group_name_H-M   'P 1'
#
loop_
_entity.id
_entity.type
_entity.pdbx_description
1 polymer ?
#
loop_
_entity_poly.entity_id
_entity_poly.type
_entity_poly.pdbx_seq_one_letter_code
_entity_poly.pdbx_strand_id
1 'polypeptide(L)'
;MSFWDKAKEIGKAVGKEAWEQSKSAYERQRNYMDEMPTKSDRELARIVINERGSSPMKAGAALKELKNRGYSSTQQVKDLL
;
A
#
# COMPACT_ATOMS: atom_id res chain seq x y z
N MET A 1 19.27 -26.41 -28.72
CA MET A 1 18.82 -25.84 -27.43
C MET A 1 17.31 -25.83 -27.44
N SER A 2 16.69 -26.47 -26.46
CA SER A 2 15.26 -26.81 -26.51
C SER A 2 14.39 -25.58 -26.30
N PHE A 3 13.29 -25.46 -27.04
CA PHE A 3 12.31 -24.36 -26.96
C PHE A 3 11.84 -24.08 -25.52
N TRP A 4 11.75 -25.15 -24.70
CA TRP A 4 11.40 -25.09 -23.28
C TRP A 4 12.43 -24.37 -22.39
N ASP A 5 13.71 -24.40 -22.75
CA ASP A 5 14.77 -23.73 -21.97
C ASP A 5 14.67 -22.21 -22.11
N LYS A 6 14.36 -21.71 -23.32
CA LYS A 6 14.12 -20.28 -23.56
C LYS A 6 12.87 -19.75 -22.85
N ALA A 7 11.78 -20.53 -22.83
CA ALA A 7 10.56 -20.14 -22.11
C ALA A 7 10.80 -20.04 -20.58
N LYS A 8 11.63 -20.93 -20.02
CA LYS A 8 12.01 -20.91 -18.60
C LYS A 8 12.91 -19.72 -18.25
N GLU A 9 13.80 -19.33 -19.15
CA GLU A 9 14.60 -18.09 -19.00
C GLU A 9 13.73 -16.84 -19.07
N ILE A 10 12.81 -16.75 -20.03
CA ILE A 10 11.90 -15.61 -20.16
C ILE A 10 10.95 -15.51 -18.95
N GLY A 11 10.41 -16.65 -18.48
CA GLY A 11 9.60 -16.69 -17.27
C GLY A 11 10.36 -16.28 -16.00
N LYS A 12 11.65 -16.61 -15.91
CA LYS A 12 12.53 -16.16 -14.81
C LYS A 12 12.83 -14.66 -14.88
N ALA A 13 12.99 -14.10 -16.08
CA ALA A 13 13.26 -12.68 -16.28
C ALA A 13 12.04 -11.83 -15.89
N VAL A 14 10.85 -12.18 -16.39
CA VAL A 14 9.58 -11.51 -16.05
C VAL A 14 9.25 -11.69 -14.56
N GLY A 15 9.52 -12.87 -14.00
CA GLY A 15 9.32 -13.15 -12.58
C GLY A 15 10.23 -12.33 -11.67
N LYS A 16 11.49 -12.07 -12.06
CA LYS A 16 12.41 -11.25 -11.26
C LYS A 16 12.05 -9.78 -11.28
N GLU A 17 11.70 -9.21 -12.44
CA GLU A 17 11.31 -7.79 -12.51
C GLU A 17 9.99 -7.52 -11.81
N ALA A 18 9.00 -8.41 -11.94
CA ALA A 18 7.75 -8.31 -11.20
C ALA A 18 7.97 -8.49 -9.69
N TRP A 19 8.91 -9.35 -9.28
CA TRP A 19 9.25 -9.54 -7.87
C TRP A 19 10.01 -8.35 -7.28
N GLU A 20 10.95 -7.74 -7.99
CA GLU A 20 11.64 -6.53 -7.52
C GLU A 20 10.72 -5.30 -7.47
N GLN A 21 9.81 -5.15 -8.44
CA GLN A 21 8.76 -4.13 -8.39
C GLN A 21 7.76 -4.38 -7.25
N SER A 22 7.39 -5.64 -7.00
CA SER A 22 6.56 -6.03 -5.87
C SER A 22 7.24 -5.75 -4.53
N LYS A 23 8.53 -6.11 -4.39
CA LYS A 23 9.28 -5.92 -3.16
C LYS A 23 9.46 -4.44 -2.82
N SER A 24 9.77 -3.62 -3.82
CA SER A 24 9.87 -2.16 -3.64
C SER A 24 8.51 -1.51 -3.35
N ALA A 25 7.42 -1.99 -3.93
CA ALA A 25 6.06 -1.54 -3.57
C ALA A 25 5.68 -1.95 -2.14
N TYR A 26 6.09 -3.15 -1.71
CA TYR A 26 5.86 -3.67 -0.36
C TYR A 26 6.67 -2.91 0.70
N GLU A 27 7.93 -2.59 0.41
CA GLU A 27 8.78 -1.76 1.28
C GLU A 27 8.19 -0.35 1.44
N ARG A 28 7.70 0.27 0.36
CA ARG A 28 6.98 1.56 0.45
C ARG A 28 5.73 1.44 1.30
N GLN A 29 4.95 0.37 1.13
CA GLN A 29 3.76 0.11 1.93
C GLN A 29 4.09 -0.03 3.42
N ARG A 30 5.19 -0.72 3.74
CA ARG A 30 5.64 -0.91 5.13
C ARG A 30 6.09 0.40 5.75
N ASN A 31 6.88 1.20 5.03
CA ASN A 31 7.29 2.53 5.49
C ASN A 31 6.07 3.43 5.75
N TYR A 32 5.06 3.38 4.87
CA TYR A 32 3.82 4.11 5.12
C TYR A 32 3.11 3.62 6.38
N MET A 33 3.02 2.31 6.61
CA MET A 33 2.42 1.78 7.85
C MET A 33 3.19 2.20 9.10
N ASP A 34 4.51 2.24 9.07
CA ASP A 34 5.35 2.67 10.20
C ASP A 34 5.24 4.18 10.47
N GLU A 35 4.93 4.98 9.45
CA GLU A 35 4.69 6.42 9.57
C GLU A 35 3.25 6.79 9.99
N MET A 36 2.27 5.90 9.86
CA MET A 36 0.87 6.22 10.22
C MET A 36 0.65 6.46 11.73
N PRO A 37 1.25 5.69 12.66
CA PRO A 37 1.07 5.89 14.09
C PRO A 37 1.48 7.27 14.59
N THR A 38 2.46 7.90 13.93
CA THR A 38 2.97 9.24 14.32
C THR A 38 2.07 10.39 13.86
N LYS A 39 1.08 10.11 12.99
CA LYS A 39 0.16 11.12 12.46
C LYS A 39 -1.08 11.29 13.32
N SER A 40 -1.64 12.49 13.29
CA SER A 40 -2.91 12.79 13.95
C SER A 40 -4.10 12.17 13.21
N ASP A 41 -5.20 11.90 13.92
CA ASP A 41 -6.41 11.28 13.35
C ASP A 41 -6.95 12.06 12.15
N ARG A 42 -6.90 13.39 12.20
CA ARG A 42 -7.32 14.28 11.09
C ARG A 42 -6.40 14.19 9.88
N GLU A 43 -5.09 14.00 10.09
CA GLU A 43 -4.14 13.80 9.00
C GLU A 43 -4.31 12.41 8.37
N LEU A 44 -4.56 11.39 9.18
CA LEU A 44 -4.88 10.05 8.70
C LEU A 44 -6.16 10.08 7.86
N ALA A 45 -7.21 10.75 8.32
CA ALA A 45 -8.45 10.93 7.56
C ALA A 45 -8.21 11.62 6.21
N ARG A 46 -7.39 12.68 6.21
CA ARG A 46 -7.02 13.40 4.99
C ARG A 46 -6.26 12.52 4.00
N ILE A 47 -5.36 11.66 4.47
CA ILE A 47 -4.63 10.68 3.63
C ILE A 47 -5.60 9.65 3.06
N VAL A 48 -6.53 9.12 3.87
CA VAL A 48 -7.54 8.15 3.41
C VAL A 48 -8.39 8.70 2.27
N ILE A 49 -8.76 9.98 2.31
CA ILE A 49 -9.62 10.59 1.30
C ILE A 49 -8.84 11.06 0.08
N ASN A 50 -7.75 11.80 0.28
CA ASN A 50 -7.03 12.45 -0.82
C ASN A 50 -6.07 11.52 -1.55
N GLU A 51 -5.48 10.54 -0.85
CA GLU A 51 -4.48 9.64 -1.45
C GLU A 51 -5.06 8.30 -1.92
N ARG A 52 -6.39 8.12 -1.85
CA ARG A 52 -7.05 6.90 -2.33
C ARG A 52 -6.84 6.66 -3.83
N GLY A 53 -6.74 7.74 -4.61
CA GLY A 53 -6.55 7.67 -6.06
C GLY A 53 -5.08 7.57 -6.50
N SER A 54 -4.18 8.25 -5.80
CA SER A 54 -2.75 8.30 -6.15
C SER A 54 -1.93 7.19 -5.49
N SER A 55 -2.23 6.88 -4.23
CA SER A 55 -1.49 5.93 -3.40
C SER A 55 -2.45 5.06 -2.59
N PRO A 56 -3.20 4.15 -3.23
CA PRO A 56 -4.21 3.33 -2.55
C PRO A 56 -3.62 2.50 -1.40
N MET A 57 -2.35 2.11 -1.48
CA MET A 57 -1.63 1.42 -0.39
C MET A 57 -1.45 2.29 0.86
N LYS A 58 -1.16 3.58 0.69
CA LYS A 58 -0.99 4.54 1.79
C LYS A 58 -2.33 4.88 2.43
N ALA A 59 -3.37 5.08 1.61
CA ALA A 59 -4.73 5.26 2.10
C ALA A 59 -5.23 4.03 2.89
N GLY A 60 -4.88 2.82 2.43
CA GLY A 60 -5.19 1.58 3.15
C GLY A 60 -4.48 1.48 4.51
N ALA A 61 -3.20 1.86 4.58
CA ALA A 61 -2.45 1.93 5.83
C ALA A 61 -3.07 2.93 6.82
N ALA A 62 -3.40 4.14 6.36
CA ALA A 62 -4.05 5.17 7.18
C ALA A 62 -5.43 4.73 7.68
N LEU A 63 -6.22 4.06 6.84
CA LEU A 63 -7.54 3.54 7.23
C LEU A 63 -7.43 2.42 8.27
N LYS A 64 -6.42 1.55 8.13
CA LYS A 64 -6.15 0.47 9.10
C LYS A 64 -5.77 1.05 10.46
N GLU A 65 -4.94 2.09 10.47
CA GLU A 65 -4.56 2.78 11.70
C GLU A 65 -5.76 3.48 12.36
N LEU A 66 -6.59 4.18 11.58
CA LEU A 66 -7.84 4.76 12.11
C LEU A 66 -8.79 3.70 12.69
N LYS A 67 -8.90 2.53 12.05
CA LYS A 67 -9.65 1.40 12.60
C LYS A 67 -9.06 0.89 13.92
N ASN A 68 -7.74 0.78 14.01
CA ASN A 68 -7.07 0.41 15.27
C ASN A 68 -7.32 1.44 16.39
N ARG A 69 -7.51 2.71 16.04
CA ARG A 69 -7.87 3.80 16.98
C ARG A 69 -9.36 3.85 17.35
N GLY A 70 -10.19 2.99 16.76
CA GLY A 70 -11.62 2.88 17.07
C GLY A 70 -12.56 3.53 16.05
N TYR A 71 -12.03 4.15 14.99
CA TYR A 71 -12.85 4.69 13.90
C TYR A 71 -13.30 3.55 12.98
N SER A 72 -14.53 3.09 13.19
CA SER A 72 -15.07 1.90 12.55
C SER A 72 -15.82 2.21 11.25
N SER A 73 -16.28 3.46 11.08
CA SER A 73 -17.02 3.90 9.90
C SER A 73 -16.23 4.88 9.05
N THR A 74 -16.29 4.70 7.72
CA THR A 74 -15.81 5.69 6.74
C THR A 74 -16.47 7.05 6.92
N GLN A 75 -17.67 7.09 7.50
CA GLN A 75 -18.38 8.33 7.84
C GLN A 75 -17.66 9.07 8.97
N GLN A 76 -17.26 8.36 10.04
CA GLN A 76 -16.49 8.95 11.14
C GLN A 76 -15.12 9.46 10.67
N VAL A 77 -14.50 8.75 9.72
CA VAL A 77 -13.26 9.22 9.08
C VAL A 77 -13.48 10.50 8.27
N LYS A 78 -14.65 10.67 7.64
CA LYS A 78 -15.02 11.91 6.96
C LYS A 78 -15.35 13.03 7.93
N ASP A 79 -15.96 12.72 9.06
CA ASP A 79 -16.33 13.70 10.09
C ASP A 79 -15.11 14.25 10.86
N LEU A 80 -13.95 13.60 10.76
CA LEU A 80 -12.67 14.06 11.31
C LEU A 80 -12.01 15.19 10.49
N LEU A 81 -12.46 15.45 9.26
CA LEU A 81 -11.90 16.48 8.38
C LEU A 81 -12.42 17.88 8.72
#